data_AF-A0A7X1DL25-F1
#
_entry.id   AF-A0A7X1DL25-F1
#
_cell.length_a   1.000
_cell.length_b   1.000
_cell.length_c   1.000
_cell.angle_alpha   90.00
_cell.angle_beta   90.00
_cell.angle_gamma   90.00
#
_symmetry.space_group_name_H-M   'P 1'
#
loop_
_entity.id
_entity.type
_entity.pdbx_description
1 polymer ?
#
loop_
_entity_poly.entity_id
_entity_poly.type
_entity_poly.pdbx_seq_one_letter_code
_entity_poly.pdbx_strand_id
1 'polypeptide(L)'
;MDVTGQSNVGVELYVFQRAKHLQKHCGDQILIKEDASGLLCALVDGLGSGKEAEKAAKAVTEVIDAHSSMHLRDIVAEANKAISGLRGAAIAIWYANFAKQQLTYCGIGNIRFYLLGEGDKLLFPISSTGFLSGRKQKIRTQKFDYKAGSKFLMHSDGLVLGGVKKYLFASGSIESTGHCIESNVSDIPEDDVTFIVGEFPISD
;
A
#
# COMPACT_ATOMS: atom_id res chain seq x y z
N MET A 1 -12.59 -9.33 0.56
CA MET A 1 -12.13 -10.66 0.10
C MET A 1 -10.77 -10.80 0.74
N ASP A 2 -10.67 -11.67 1.74
CA ASP A 2 -9.40 -11.83 2.47
C ASP A 2 -8.48 -12.63 1.56
N VAL A 3 -7.37 -12.00 1.15
CA VAL A 3 -6.35 -12.69 0.38
C VAL A 3 -5.21 -12.95 1.33
N THR A 4 -5.25 -14.13 1.95
CA THR A 4 -4.10 -14.77 2.57
C THR A 4 -3.37 -15.53 1.46
N GLY A 5 -2.13 -15.15 1.21
CA GLY A 5 -1.35 -15.74 0.13
C GLY A 5 0.13 -15.79 0.50
N GLN A 6 0.68 -17.00 0.47
CA GLN A 6 2.12 -17.18 0.42
C GLN A 6 2.55 -16.96 -1.02
N SER A 7 3.47 -16.03 -1.24
CA SER A 7 3.98 -15.73 -2.57
C SER A 7 5.00 -16.77 -3.05
N ASN A 8 5.27 -16.79 -4.36
CA ASN A 8 6.22 -17.71 -4.98
C ASN A 8 7.69 -17.47 -4.56
N VAL A 9 8.02 -16.34 -3.90
CA VAL A 9 9.39 -15.97 -3.51
C VAL A 9 9.53 -15.74 -2.00
N GLY A 10 8.54 -16.16 -1.20
CA GLY A 10 8.65 -16.21 0.26
C GLY A 10 8.28 -14.92 1.01
N VAL A 11 7.65 -13.95 0.35
CA VAL A 11 6.96 -12.85 1.04
C VAL A 11 5.68 -13.40 1.68
N GLU A 12 5.47 -13.12 2.96
CA GLU A 12 4.18 -13.33 3.62
C GLU A 12 3.35 -12.05 3.55
N LEU A 13 2.09 -12.17 3.11
CA LEU A 13 1.16 -11.06 2.98
C LEU A 13 -0.20 -11.39 3.59
N TYR A 14 -0.78 -10.41 4.30
CA TYR A 14 -2.18 -10.38 4.66
C TYR A 14 -2.81 -9.11 4.11
N VAL A 15 -3.80 -9.30 3.25
CA VAL A 15 -4.53 -8.21 2.60
C VAL A 15 -5.97 -8.22 3.07
N PHE A 16 -6.41 -7.07 3.55
CA PHE A 16 -7.79 -6.85 3.96
C PHE A 16 -8.36 -5.64 3.23
N GLN A 17 -9.61 -5.77 2.78
CA GLN A 17 -10.37 -4.68 2.20
C GLN A 17 -11.85 -4.82 2.54
N ARG A 18 -12.46 -3.73 3.00
CA ARG A 18 -13.90 -3.60 3.28
C ARG A 18 -14.42 -2.26 2.76
N ALA A 19 -15.54 -2.32 2.04
CA ALA A 19 -16.18 -1.11 1.54
C ALA A 19 -16.91 -0.36 2.67
N LYS A 20 -17.03 0.96 2.53
CA LYS A 20 -17.85 1.83 3.37
C LYS A 20 -19.29 1.31 3.49
N HIS A 21 -19.93 1.58 4.63
CA HIS A 21 -21.32 1.18 4.90
C HIS A 21 -22.26 1.42 3.70
N LEU A 22 -23.09 0.42 3.41
CA LEU A 22 -24.09 0.44 2.34
C LEU A 22 -23.53 0.67 0.92
N GLN A 23 -22.21 0.69 0.73
CA GLN A 23 -21.59 0.76 -0.59
C GLN A 23 -21.31 -0.64 -1.13
N LYS A 24 -21.60 -0.83 -2.42
CA LYS A 24 -21.22 -2.04 -3.17
C LYS A 24 -19.80 -1.98 -3.73
N HIS A 25 -19.22 -0.78 -3.78
CA HIS A 25 -17.99 -0.48 -4.48
C HIS A 25 -17.03 0.16 -3.47
N CYS A 26 -15.84 -0.42 -3.33
CA CYS A 26 -14.77 0.13 -2.50
C CYS A 26 -13.97 1.14 -3.33
N GLY A 27 -13.81 2.36 -2.81
CA GLY A 27 -12.98 3.41 -3.40
C GLY A 27 -11.49 3.11 -3.39
N ASP A 28 -11.06 2.21 -2.51
CA ASP A 28 -9.68 1.75 -2.43
C ASP A 28 -9.37 0.66 -3.46
N GLN A 29 -8.17 0.69 -4.03
CA GLN A 29 -7.63 -0.36 -4.90
C GLN A 29 -6.20 -0.71 -4.50
N ILE A 30 -5.88 -2.00 -4.61
CA ILE A 30 -4.55 -2.54 -4.34
C ILE A 30 -3.96 -3.11 -5.63
N LEU A 31 -2.66 -2.93 -5.80
CA LEU A 31 -1.87 -3.70 -6.77
C LEU A 31 -0.67 -4.31 -6.07
N ILE A 32 -0.46 -5.61 -6.27
CA ILE A 32 0.71 -6.35 -5.78
C ILE A 32 1.27 -7.10 -6.98
N LYS A 33 2.55 -6.87 -7.31
CA LYS A 33 3.30 -7.64 -8.29
C LYS A 33 4.62 -8.07 -7.71
N GLU A 34 4.86 -9.37 -7.78
CA GLU A 34 6.06 -9.99 -7.25
C GLU A 34 6.77 -10.78 -8.34
N ASP A 35 8.09 -10.68 -8.35
CA ASP A 35 8.96 -11.56 -9.10
C ASP A 35 10.22 -11.87 -8.27
N ALA A 36 11.14 -12.64 -8.84
CA ALA A 36 12.37 -13.05 -8.17
C ALA A 36 13.27 -11.87 -7.74
N SER A 37 13.09 -10.68 -8.31
CA SER A 37 13.90 -9.50 -8.03
C SER A 37 13.32 -8.61 -6.93
N GLY A 38 12.02 -8.68 -6.68
CA GLY A 38 11.38 -7.83 -5.70
C GLY A 38 9.85 -7.85 -5.69
N LEU A 39 9.32 -6.94 -4.89
CA LEU A 39 7.89 -6.73 -4.69
C LEU A 39 7.51 -5.28 -4.97
N LEU A 40 6.67 -5.08 -5.98
CA LEU A 40 5.96 -3.83 -6.24
C LEU A 40 4.59 -3.88 -5.58
N CYS A 41 4.28 -2.90 -4.75
CA CYS A 41 2.99 -2.82 -4.09
C CYS A 41 2.48 -1.37 -4.10
N ALA A 42 1.19 -1.21 -4.37
CA ALA A 42 0.50 0.06 -4.32
C ALA A 42 -0.84 -0.07 -3.62
N LEU A 43 -1.17 0.95 -2.83
CA LEU A 43 -2.52 1.22 -2.36
C LEU A 43 -2.94 2.58 -2.91
N VAL A 44 -4.16 2.64 -3.42
CA VAL A 44 -4.75 3.81 -4.05
C VAL A 44 -6.12 4.03 -3.46
N ASP A 45 -6.36 5.22 -2.92
CA ASP A 45 -7.63 5.64 -2.31
C ASP A 45 -8.28 6.66 -3.24
N GLY A 46 -9.34 6.26 -3.92
CA GLY A 46 -10.09 7.10 -4.84
C GLY A 46 -10.93 8.14 -4.07
N LEU A 47 -10.86 9.41 -4.48
CA LEU A 47 -11.52 10.48 -3.73
C LEU A 47 -13.03 10.27 -3.59
N GLY A 48 -13.51 10.33 -2.34
CA GLY A 48 -14.91 10.11 -1.98
C GLY A 48 -15.20 8.64 -1.74
N SER A 49 -16.34 8.14 -2.19
CA SER A 49 -16.68 6.72 -2.05
C SER A 49 -17.54 6.23 -3.21
N GLY A 50 -17.72 4.91 -3.28
CA GLY A 50 -18.54 4.23 -4.26
C GLY A 50 -17.88 4.14 -5.65
N LYS A 51 -18.71 3.87 -6.67
CA LYS A 51 -18.26 3.51 -8.03
C LYS A 51 -17.30 4.51 -8.68
N GLU A 52 -17.50 5.81 -8.46
CA GLU A 52 -16.65 6.84 -9.08
C GLU A 52 -15.28 6.98 -8.38
N ALA A 53 -15.21 6.70 -7.07
CA ALA A 53 -13.94 6.58 -6.35
C ALA A 53 -13.18 5.33 -6.84
N GLU A 54 -13.87 4.19 -6.89
CA GLU A 54 -13.32 2.93 -7.42
C GLU A 54 -12.77 3.12 -8.84
N LYS A 55 -13.53 3.77 -9.72
CA LYS A 55 -13.11 4.05 -11.11
C LYS A 55 -11.82 4.88 -11.16
N ALA A 56 -11.70 5.88 -10.29
CA ALA A 56 -10.50 6.72 -10.22
C ALA A 56 -9.28 5.93 -9.73
N ALA A 57 -9.46 5.13 -8.67
CA ALA A 57 -8.40 4.29 -8.14
C ALA A 57 -7.98 3.17 -9.12
N LYS A 58 -8.94 2.57 -9.85
CA LYS A 58 -8.68 1.56 -10.88
C LYS A 58 -7.86 2.10 -12.05
N ALA A 59 -8.19 3.30 -12.53
CA ALA A 59 -7.40 3.93 -13.59
C ALA A 59 -5.92 4.12 -13.21
N VAL A 60 -5.64 4.33 -11.92
CA VAL A 60 -4.27 4.41 -11.41
C VAL A 60 -3.62 3.04 -11.32
N THR A 61 -4.29 2.03 -10.75
CA THR A 61 -3.71 0.69 -10.62
C THR A 61 -3.47 0.01 -11.98
N GLU A 62 -4.34 0.21 -12.97
CA GLU A 62 -4.15 -0.25 -14.34
C GLU A 62 -2.87 0.32 -14.98
N VAL A 63 -2.58 1.60 -14.74
CA VAL A 63 -1.33 2.23 -15.23
C VAL A 63 -0.11 1.68 -14.50
N ILE A 64 -0.20 1.45 -13.19
CA ILE A 64 0.89 0.86 -12.42
C ILE A 64 1.20 -0.54 -12.94
N ASP A 65 0.17 -1.35 -13.21
CA ASP A 65 0.34 -2.70 -13.75
C ASP A 65 1.05 -2.69 -15.10
N ALA A 66 0.58 -1.84 -16.02
CA ALA A 66 1.10 -1.72 -17.37
C ALA A 66 2.55 -1.21 -17.43
N HIS A 67 2.99 -0.47 -16.41
CA HIS A 67 4.32 0.17 -16.37
C HIS A 67 5.18 -0.34 -15.21
N SER A 68 4.91 -1.53 -14.67
CA SER A 68 5.54 -2.04 -13.44
C SER A 68 7.06 -2.17 -13.50
N SER A 69 7.65 -2.16 -14.70
CA SER A 69 9.11 -2.21 -14.91
C SER A 69 9.80 -0.83 -14.90
N MET A 70 9.04 0.27 -14.85
CA MET A 70 9.59 1.63 -14.83
C MET A 70 10.00 2.06 -13.41
N HIS A 71 10.72 3.18 -13.30
CA HIS A 71 10.96 3.78 -12.00
C HIS A 71 9.66 4.31 -11.39
N LEU A 72 9.49 4.16 -10.07
CA LEU A 72 8.26 4.57 -9.37
C LEU A 72 7.83 6.01 -9.67
N ARG A 73 8.80 6.93 -9.80
CA ARG A 73 8.52 8.33 -10.14
C ARG A 73 7.78 8.45 -11.47
N ASP A 74 8.19 7.68 -12.47
CA ASP A 74 7.66 7.76 -13.82
C ASP A 74 6.30 7.03 -13.88
N ILE A 75 6.16 5.90 -13.17
CA ILE A 75 4.86 5.23 -12.99
C ILE A 75 3.83 6.20 -12.40
N VAL A 76 4.17 6.90 -11.30
CA VAL A 76 3.26 7.86 -10.67
C VAL A 76 2.98 9.05 -11.58
N ALA A 77 3.93 9.45 -12.44
CA ALA A 77 3.72 10.51 -13.41
C ALA A 77 2.69 10.11 -14.48
N GLU A 78 2.78 8.88 -15.01
CA GLU A 78 1.80 8.35 -15.96
C GLU A 78 0.43 8.15 -15.30
N ALA A 79 0.40 7.60 -14.08
CA ALA A 79 -0.85 7.42 -13.33
C ALA A 79 -1.55 8.76 -13.07
N ASN A 80 -0.79 9.81 -12.75
CA ASN A 80 -1.34 11.15 -12.58
C ASN A 80 -1.95 11.68 -13.88
N LYS A 81 -1.39 11.37 -15.06
CA LYS A 81 -2.00 11.78 -16.34
C LYS A 81 -3.31 11.03 -16.59
N ALA A 82 -3.32 9.72 -16.35
CA ALA A 82 -4.47 8.86 -16.63
C ALA A 82 -5.70 9.18 -15.77
N ILE A 83 -5.51 9.68 -14.55
CA ILE A 83 -6.61 10.07 -13.67
C ILE A 83 -7.23 11.44 -14.03
N SER A 84 -6.73 12.13 -15.06
CA SER A 84 -7.28 13.42 -15.49
C SER A 84 -8.76 13.31 -15.87
N GLY A 85 -9.60 14.19 -15.32
CA GLY A 85 -11.05 14.16 -15.53
C GLY A 85 -11.81 13.13 -14.70
N LEU A 86 -11.12 12.35 -13.85
CA LEU A 86 -11.73 11.52 -12.81
C LEU A 86 -11.72 12.25 -11.46
N ARG A 87 -12.26 11.62 -10.41
CA ARG A 87 -12.31 12.21 -9.05
C ARG A 87 -10.94 12.52 -8.45
N GLY A 88 -9.90 11.85 -8.91
CA GLY A 88 -8.58 11.87 -8.30
C GLY A 88 -8.39 10.76 -7.27
N ALA A 89 -7.16 10.56 -6.83
CA ALA A 89 -6.83 9.52 -5.84
C ALA A 89 -5.58 9.87 -5.02
N ALA A 90 -5.57 9.50 -3.74
CA ALA A 90 -4.33 9.38 -2.97
C ALA A 90 -3.62 8.07 -3.33
N ILE A 91 -2.29 8.04 -3.21
CA ILE A 91 -1.47 6.88 -3.56
C ILE A 91 -0.31 6.72 -2.59
N ALA A 92 -0.04 5.48 -2.21
CA ALA A 92 1.28 5.06 -1.78
C ALA A 92 1.71 3.88 -2.65
N ILE A 93 2.90 3.99 -3.23
CA ILE A 93 3.52 2.94 -4.05
C ILE A 93 4.95 2.73 -3.60
N TRP A 94 5.36 1.48 -3.50
CA TRP A 94 6.73 1.13 -3.16
C TRP A 94 7.20 -0.11 -3.89
N TYR A 95 8.51 -0.20 -4.06
CA TYR A 95 9.20 -1.33 -4.62
C TYR A 95 10.31 -1.76 -3.67
N ALA A 96 10.26 -3.00 -3.19
CA ALA A 96 11.29 -3.62 -2.38
C ALA A 96 12.18 -4.49 -3.28
N ASN A 97 13.46 -4.15 -3.38
CA ASN A 97 14.44 -4.98 -4.08
C ASN A 97 15.06 -5.98 -3.08
N PHE A 98 14.80 -7.28 -3.28
CA PHE A 98 15.23 -8.31 -2.33
C PHE A 98 16.75 -8.46 -2.27
N ALA A 99 17.43 -8.41 -3.42
CA ALA A 99 18.88 -8.58 -3.47
C ALA A 99 19.64 -7.43 -2.81
N LYS A 100 19.12 -6.20 -2.90
CA LYS A 100 19.73 -5.00 -2.31
C LYS A 100 19.20 -4.67 -0.91
N GLN A 101 18.16 -5.38 -0.46
CA GLN A 101 17.40 -5.08 0.75
C GLN A 101 17.05 -3.58 0.87
N GLN A 102 16.63 -2.98 -0.25
CA GLN A 102 16.30 -1.56 -0.34
C GLN A 102 14.89 -1.37 -0.85
N LEU A 103 14.10 -0.57 -0.13
CA LEU A 103 12.76 -0.17 -0.49
C LEU A 103 12.78 1.25 -1.05
N THR A 104 12.24 1.42 -2.26
CA THR A 104 11.93 2.73 -2.82
C THR A 104 10.46 3.02 -2.61
N TYR A 105 10.12 4.20 -2.08
CA TYR A 105 8.76 4.62 -1.74
C TYR A 105 8.39 5.92 -2.47
N CYS A 106 7.14 6.04 -2.91
CA CYS A 106 6.53 7.29 -3.35
C CYS A 106 5.10 7.38 -2.82
N GLY A 107 4.78 8.48 -2.15
CA GLY A 107 3.44 8.71 -1.60
C GLY A 107 2.94 10.11 -1.87
N ILE A 108 1.65 10.22 -2.19
CA ILE A 108 0.91 11.49 -2.39
C ILE A 108 -0.45 11.31 -1.72
N GLY A 109 -0.70 12.09 -0.67
CA GLY A 109 -1.95 12.07 0.09
C GLY A 109 -1.81 11.45 1.48
N ASN A 110 -2.88 10.80 1.91
CA ASN A 110 -3.19 10.35 3.27
C ASN A 110 -2.84 8.88 3.56
N ILE A 111 -2.47 8.09 2.53
CA ILE A 111 -2.09 6.69 2.73
C ILE A 111 -0.83 6.59 3.57
N ARG A 112 -0.86 5.71 4.57
CA ARG A 112 0.21 5.53 5.54
C ARG A 112 1.00 4.27 5.23
N PHE A 113 2.31 4.36 5.39
CA PHE A 113 3.23 3.24 5.25
C PHE A 113 4.22 3.21 6.41
N TYR A 114 4.47 2.01 6.92
CA TYR A 114 5.37 1.73 8.02
C TYR A 114 6.27 0.55 7.65
N LEU A 115 7.54 0.63 8.01
CA LEU A 115 8.54 -0.39 7.73
C LEU A 115 9.45 -0.57 8.94
N LEU A 116 9.74 -1.82 9.32
CA LEU A 116 10.89 -2.10 10.17
C LEU A 116 12.16 -2.09 9.30
N GLY A 117 12.96 -1.04 9.42
CA GLY A 117 14.24 -0.93 8.75
C GLY A 117 15.35 -1.71 9.45
N GLU A 118 16.60 -1.46 9.07
CA GLU A 118 17.77 -2.00 9.75
C GLU A 118 17.77 -1.67 11.27
N GLY A 119 18.28 -2.61 12.07
CA GLY A 119 18.30 -2.48 13.53
C GLY A 119 16.90 -2.38 14.17
N ASP A 120 15.87 -2.89 13.50
CA ASP A 120 14.46 -2.84 13.93
C ASP A 120 13.94 -1.41 14.13
N LYS A 121 14.53 -0.44 13.43
CA LYS A 121 14.06 0.95 13.46
C LYS A 121 12.73 1.06 12.74
N LEU A 122 11.71 1.54 13.46
CA LEU A 122 10.43 1.89 12.83
C LEU A 122 10.58 3.12 11.93
N LEU A 123 10.37 2.93 10.63
CA LEU A 123 10.36 3.95 9.60
C LEU A 123 8.92 4.25 9.18
N PHE A 124 8.62 5.52 8.91
CA PHE A 124 7.32 6.00 8.46
C PHE A 124 7.54 7.07 7.37
N PRO A 125 7.69 6.65 6.10
CA PRO A 125 7.98 7.56 4.99
C PRO A 125 6.93 8.65 4.84
N ILE A 126 7.37 9.88 4.53
CA ILE A 126 6.47 11.03 4.44
C ILE A 126 5.89 11.13 3.04
N SER A 127 4.57 11.10 2.92
CA SER A 127 3.85 11.37 1.67
C SER A 127 3.82 12.87 1.37
N SER A 128 3.89 13.24 0.09
CA SER A 128 3.62 14.61 -0.33
C SER A 128 2.13 14.93 -0.13
N THR A 129 1.79 16.19 0.15
CA THR A 129 0.39 16.60 0.31
C THR A 129 -0.36 16.62 -1.02
N GLY A 130 -1.70 16.50 -0.96
CA GLY A 130 -2.57 16.51 -2.12
C GLY A 130 -2.93 15.11 -2.62
N PHE A 131 -3.37 15.01 -3.86
CA PHE A 131 -3.81 13.77 -4.50
C PHE A 131 -3.57 13.83 -6.02
N LEU A 132 -3.49 12.69 -6.69
CA LEU A 132 -3.37 12.61 -8.15
C LEU A 132 -4.64 13.16 -8.80
N SER A 133 -4.50 14.04 -9.79
CA SER A 133 -5.65 14.76 -10.38
C SER A 133 -5.48 15.12 -11.86
N GLY A 134 -4.40 14.69 -12.51
CA GLY A 134 -4.02 15.21 -13.84
C GLY A 134 -3.23 16.50 -13.80
N ARG A 135 -3.22 17.23 -12.68
CA ARG A 135 -2.44 18.47 -12.55
C ARG A 135 -0.98 18.18 -12.28
N LYS A 136 -0.10 19.08 -12.72
CA LYS A 136 1.35 18.97 -12.48
C LYS A 136 1.64 18.86 -10.98
N GLN A 137 2.35 17.81 -10.58
CA GLN A 137 2.78 17.57 -9.20
C GLN A 137 4.27 17.28 -9.13
N LYS A 138 4.88 17.65 -8.00
CA LYS A 138 6.28 17.31 -7.72
C LYS A 138 6.33 15.93 -7.07
N ILE A 139 6.60 14.92 -7.88
CA ILE A 139 6.73 13.53 -7.44
C ILE A 139 8.10 13.33 -6.79
N ARG A 140 8.12 12.78 -5.58
CA ARG A 140 9.35 12.53 -4.80
C ARG A 140 9.39 11.07 -4.39
N THR A 141 10.53 10.43 -4.66
CA THR A 141 10.83 9.11 -4.15
C THR A 141 11.74 9.20 -2.93
N GLN A 142 11.60 8.24 -2.01
CA GLN A 142 12.46 8.05 -0.85
C GLN A 142 13.01 6.63 -0.90
N LYS A 143 14.19 6.41 -0.31
CA LYS A 143 14.84 5.10 -0.25
C LYS A 143 15.12 4.75 1.21
N PHE A 144 14.89 3.50 1.55
CA PHE A 144 15.07 2.98 2.89
C PHE A 144 15.70 1.61 2.81
N ASP A 145 16.73 1.38 3.61
CA ASP A 145 17.32 0.07 3.75
C ASP A 145 16.56 -0.71 4.83
N TYR A 146 16.39 -2.02 4.60
CA TYR A 146 15.69 -2.95 5.47
C TYR A 146 16.52 -4.22 5.60
N LYS A 147 16.09 -5.18 6.45
CA LYS A 147 16.74 -6.49 6.58
C LYS A 147 15.81 -7.60 6.13
N ALA A 148 16.36 -8.77 5.82
CA ALA A 148 15.54 -9.95 5.61
C ALA A 148 14.59 -10.21 6.80
N GLY A 149 13.35 -10.62 6.54
CA GLY A 149 12.31 -10.73 7.58
C GLY A 149 11.76 -9.40 8.10
N SER A 150 12.12 -8.26 7.50
CA SER A 150 11.53 -6.97 7.88
C SER A 150 10.02 -6.96 7.61
N LYS A 151 9.25 -6.55 8.64
CA LYS A 151 7.80 -6.37 8.56
C LYS A 151 7.42 -4.97 8.09
N PHE A 152 6.30 -4.87 7.39
CA PHE A 152 5.72 -3.61 6.95
C PHE A 152 4.20 -3.58 7.10
N LEU A 153 3.64 -2.38 7.13
CA LEU A 153 2.20 -2.12 7.16
C LEU A 153 1.89 -0.92 6.26
N MET A 154 0.96 -1.09 5.33
CA MET A 154 0.39 -0.02 4.52
C MET A 154 -1.12 0.03 4.73
N HIS A 155 -1.71 1.20 4.87
CA HIS A 155 -3.17 1.31 5.01
C HIS A 155 -3.74 2.65 4.54
N SER A 156 -4.99 2.63 4.08
CA SER A 156 -5.80 3.83 3.80
C SER A 156 -6.23 4.49 5.11
N ASP A 157 -6.73 5.72 5.05
CA ASP A 157 -7.09 6.48 6.25
C ASP A 157 -8.37 5.98 6.94
N GLY A 158 -9.16 5.13 6.27
CA GLY A 158 -10.27 4.40 6.90
C GLY A 158 -9.84 3.45 8.02
N LEU A 159 -8.56 3.03 8.06
CA LEU A 159 -8.00 2.29 9.20
C LEU A 159 -7.39 3.25 10.23
N VAL A 160 -7.96 3.26 11.44
CA VAL A 160 -7.44 4.04 12.57
C VAL A 160 -6.86 3.10 13.63
N LEU A 161 -5.55 3.21 13.87
CA LEU A 161 -4.82 2.41 14.88
C LEU A 161 -4.29 3.30 16.00
N GLY A 162 -4.39 2.84 17.24
CA GLY A 162 -3.77 3.49 18.42
C GLY A 162 -2.24 3.40 18.46
N GLY A 163 -1.63 2.64 17.55
CA GLY A 163 -0.18 2.51 17.38
C GLY A 163 0.20 1.25 16.60
N VAL A 164 1.24 1.35 15.77
CA VAL A 164 1.63 0.25 14.86
C VAL A 164 2.67 -0.72 15.43
N LYS A 165 3.38 -0.30 16.49
CA LYS A 165 4.49 -1.10 17.06
C LYS A 165 4.03 -2.47 17.54
N LYS A 166 2.87 -2.57 18.19
CA LYS A 166 2.35 -3.85 18.69
C LYS A 166 2.09 -4.89 17.60
N TYR A 167 1.87 -4.44 16.35
CA TYR A 167 1.66 -5.32 15.21
C TYR A 167 3.00 -5.65 14.53
N LEU A 168 3.82 -4.64 14.24
CA LEU A 168 5.08 -4.85 13.51
C LEU A 168 6.15 -5.57 14.35
N PHE A 169 6.14 -5.43 15.67
CA PHE A 169 7.07 -6.14 16.56
C PHE A 169 6.48 -7.44 17.13
N ALA A 170 5.31 -7.87 16.67
CA ALA A 170 4.73 -9.14 17.11
C ALA A 170 5.59 -10.30 16.60
N SER A 171 5.82 -11.30 17.45
CA SER A 171 6.55 -12.53 17.11
C SER A 171 5.68 -13.58 16.39
N GLY A 172 4.38 -13.32 16.22
CA GLY A 172 3.46 -14.20 15.51
C GLY A 172 3.58 -14.10 13.99
N SER A 173 2.84 -14.96 13.29
CA SER A 173 2.74 -14.96 11.82
C SER A 173 2.09 -13.68 11.30
N ILE A 174 2.33 -13.37 10.03
CA ILE A 174 1.65 -12.25 9.36
C ILE A 174 0.13 -12.43 9.33
N GLU A 175 -0.36 -13.67 9.21
CA GLU A 175 -1.79 -13.99 9.30
C GLU A 175 -2.39 -13.61 10.66
N SER A 176 -1.75 -14.05 11.76
CA SER A 176 -2.22 -13.70 13.11
C SER A 176 -2.20 -12.18 13.35
N THR A 177 -1.16 -11.51 12.81
CA THR A 177 -1.04 -10.04 12.88
C THR A 177 -2.14 -9.35 12.09
N GLY A 178 -2.47 -9.87 10.91
CA GLY A 178 -3.55 -9.41 10.05
C GLY A 178 -4.90 -9.49 10.75
N HIS A 179 -5.26 -10.64 11.33
CA HIS A 179 -6.48 -10.79 12.13
C HIS A 179 -6.51 -9.84 13.35
N CYS A 180 -5.37 -9.62 14.00
CA CYS A 180 -5.28 -8.66 15.11
C CYS A 180 -5.51 -7.21 14.68
N ILE A 181 -5.15 -6.85 13.44
CA ILE A 181 -5.44 -5.52 12.88
C ILE A 181 -6.92 -5.45 12.50
N GLU A 182 -7.43 -6.45 11.80
CA GLU A 182 -8.82 -6.55 11.36
C GLU A 182 -9.81 -6.44 12.52
N SER A 183 -9.49 -6.99 13.70
CA SER A 183 -10.35 -6.87 14.89
C SER A 183 -10.56 -5.42 15.39
N ASN A 184 -9.85 -4.44 14.83
CA ASN A 184 -10.03 -3.01 15.10
C ASN A 184 -10.95 -2.33 14.07
N VAL A 185 -11.38 -3.06 13.03
CA VAL A 185 -12.26 -2.57 11.97
C VAL A 185 -13.71 -2.88 12.33
N SER A 186 -14.56 -1.85 12.30
CA SER A 186 -16.01 -2.01 12.49
C SER A 186 -16.61 -2.93 11.42
N ASP A 187 -17.60 -3.74 11.79
CA ASP A 187 -18.42 -4.50 10.84
C ASP A 187 -19.08 -3.60 9.80
N ILE A 188 -19.41 -2.39 10.21
CA ILE A 188 -20.00 -1.34 9.38
C ILE A 188 -19.05 -0.13 9.45
N PRO A 189 -18.08 -0.01 8.54
CA PRO A 189 -17.12 1.08 8.58
C PRO A 189 -17.72 2.37 8.00
N GLU A 190 -17.30 3.51 8.55
CA GLU A 190 -17.70 4.84 8.09
C GLU A 190 -16.96 5.27 6.81
N ASP A 191 -15.91 4.55 6.43
CA ASP A 191 -15.17 4.76 5.20
C ASP A 191 -14.72 3.44 4.57
N ASP A 192 -14.16 3.51 3.37
CA ASP A 192 -13.44 2.37 2.79
C ASP A 192 -12.20 2.06 3.63
N VAL A 193 -12.01 0.78 3.98
CA VAL A 193 -10.90 0.35 4.84
C VAL A 193 -10.07 -0.68 4.10
N THR A 194 -8.81 -0.35 3.86
CA THR A 194 -7.86 -1.24 3.21
C THR A 194 -6.52 -1.22 3.92
N PHE A 195 -5.96 -2.41 4.18
CA PHE A 195 -4.59 -2.52 4.66
C PHE A 195 -3.87 -3.75 4.11
N ILE A 196 -2.55 -3.66 4.12
CA ILE A 196 -1.63 -4.73 3.77
C ILE A 196 -0.58 -4.77 4.86
N VAL A 197 -0.47 -5.91 5.54
CA VAL A 197 0.64 -6.21 6.45
C VAL A 197 1.43 -7.35 5.85
N GLY A 198 2.75 -7.29 5.96
CA GLY A 198 3.61 -8.30 5.36
C GLY A 198 4.99 -8.39 5.98
N GLU A 199 5.69 -9.45 5.60
CA GLU A 199 7.07 -9.76 5.98
C GLU A 199 7.87 -10.11 4.73
N PHE A 200 9.00 -9.43 4.54
CA PHE A 200 9.89 -9.72 3.43
C PHE A 200 10.59 -11.08 3.61
N PRO A 201 11.06 -11.71 2.53
CA PRO A 201 11.68 -13.02 2.60
C PRO A 201 12.88 -13.00 3.56
N ILE A 202 13.04 -14.10 4.29
CA ILE A 202 14.25 -14.35 5.06
C ILE A 202 15.33 -14.74 4.06
N SER A 203 16.54 -14.20 4.20
CA SER A 203 17.69 -14.60 3.39
C SER A 203 18.20 -15.93 3.95
N ASP A 204 18.39 -16.91 3.08
CA ASP A 204 19.11 -18.14 3.40
C ASP A 204 20.57 -17.86 3.83
#